data_AF-A0A3C0R942-F1
#
_entry.id   AF-A0A3C0R942-F1
#
_cell.length_a   1.000
_cell.length_b   1.000
_cell.length_c   1.000
_cell.angle_alpha   90.00
_cell.angle_beta   90.00
_cell.angle_gamma   90.00
#
_symmetry.space_group_name_H-M   'P 1'
#
loop_
_entity.id
_entity.type
_entity.pdbx_description
1 polymer ?
#
loop_
_entity_poly.entity_id
_entity_poly.type
_entity_poly.pdbx_seq_one_letter_code
_entity_poly.pdbx_strand_id
1 'polypeptide(L)'
;MGKGSEESLTDMHTAFQQIMAAQFPFVQRQHTILLAISGGVDSVVLANLLLNAGFQIELAHVNFQLRGEESLRDEQFVQDFAKQRNLVCHIKRVDTQSFMQQHNMGVQEAARVLRYQWFEALM
;
A
#
# COMPACT_ATOMS: atom_id res chain seq x y z
N MET A 1 -7.93 43.03 -21.45
CA MET A 1 -7.85 41.62 -21.88
C MET A 1 -6.64 40.98 -21.19
N GLY A 2 -6.81 40.53 -19.94
CA GLY A 2 -5.76 39.80 -19.23
C GLY A 2 -5.88 38.31 -19.54
N LYS A 3 -4.84 37.71 -20.12
CA LYS A 3 -4.72 36.26 -20.24
C LYS A 3 -4.51 35.71 -18.83
N GLY A 4 -5.59 35.19 -18.23
CA GLY A 4 -5.47 34.28 -17.10
C GLY A 4 -4.87 32.99 -17.64
N SER A 5 -3.68 32.62 -17.15
CA SER A 5 -3.10 31.30 -17.33
C SER A 5 -4.05 30.29 -16.69
N GLU A 6 -4.77 29.51 -17.50
CA GLU A 6 -5.35 28.24 -17.07
C GLU A 6 -4.18 27.35 -16.63
N GLU A 7 -3.93 27.27 -15.33
CA GLU A 7 -3.29 26.09 -14.77
C GLU A 7 -4.17 24.91 -15.16
N SER A 8 -3.72 24.14 -16.16
CA SER A 8 -4.34 22.87 -16.50
C SER A 8 -4.31 22.00 -15.24
N LEU A 9 -5.47 21.81 -14.62
CA LEU A 9 -5.63 20.86 -13.52
C LEU A 9 -5.21 19.49 -14.06
N THR A 10 -4.00 19.08 -13.71
CA THR A 10 -3.49 17.75 -14.07
C THR A 10 -4.30 16.75 -13.25
N ASP A 11 -5.03 15.86 -13.91
CA ASP A 11 -5.77 14.82 -13.22
C ASP A 11 -4.82 13.91 -12.44
N MET A 12 -5.31 13.30 -11.36
CA MET A 12 -4.50 12.49 -10.44
C MET A 12 -3.72 11.37 -11.14
N HIS A 13 -4.27 10.78 -12.21
CA HIS A 13 -3.62 9.72 -12.95
C HIS A 13 -2.43 10.27 -13.75
N THR A 14 -2.61 11.39 -14.44
CA THR A 14 -1.51 12.08 -15.15
C THR A 14 -0.41 12.52 -14.19
N ALA A 15 -0.76 13.10 -13.04
CA ALA A 15 0.21 13.51 -12.03
C ALA A 15 0.99 12.31 -11.46
N PHE A 16 0.30 11.21 -11.17
CA PHE A 16 0.92 9.96 -10.73
C PHE A 16 1.94 9.42 -11.74
N GLN A 17 1.57 9.37 -13.03
CA GLN A 17 2.48 8.89 -14.07
C GLN A 17 3.74 9.75 -14.21
N GLN A 18 3.59 11.09 -14.12
CA GLN A 18 4.73 12.01 -14.14
C GLN A 18 5.66 11.80 -12.93
N ILE A 19 5.10 11.63 -11.73
CA ILE A 19 5.86 11.32 -10.51
C ILE A 19 6.61 9.99 -10.65
N MET A 20 5.93 8.95 -11.13
CA MET A 20 6.56 7.63 -11.34
C MET A 20 7.74 7.73 -12.32
N ALA A 21 7.58 8.42 -13.45
CA ALA A 21 8.64 8.59 -14.42
C ALA A 21 9.81 9.43 -13.90
N ALA A 22 9.53 10.49 -13.14
CA ALA A 22 10.56 11.41 -12.65
C ALA A 22 11.33 10.87 -11.44
N GLN A 23 10.65 10.24 -10.47
CA GLN A 23 11.24 9.80 -9.21
C GLN A 23 11.66 8.34 -9.23
N PHE A 24 11.00 7.51 -10.05
CA PHE A 24 11.22 6.07 -10.10
C PHE A 24 11.46 5.58 -11.54
N PRO A 25 12.40 6.18 -12.32
CA PRO A 25 12.62 5.81 -13.71
C PRO A 25 13.10 4.37 -13.91
N PHE A 26 13.59 3.73 -12.84
CA PHE A 26 14.00 2.32 -12.81
C PHE A 26 12.84 1.35 -12.62
N VAL A 27 11.64 1.82 -12.24
CA VAL A 27 10.45 0.98 -12.08
C VAL A 27 9.74 0.86 -13.43
N GLN A 28 9.90 -0.29 -14.09
CA GLN A 28 9.36 -0.59 -15.40
C GLN A 28 8.16 -1.54 -15.31
N ARG A 29 7.37 -1.67 -16.38
CA ARG A 29 6.08 -2.40 -16.36
C ARG A 29 6.22 -3.92 -16.22
N GLN A 30 7.38 -4.46 -16.58
CA GLN A 30 7.72 -5.85 -16.36
C GLN A 30 8.11 -6.16 -14.92
N HIS A 31 8.44 -5.15 -14.11
CA HIS A 31 8.70 -5.36 -12.69
C HIS A 31 7.39 -5.58 -11.95
N THR A 32 7.43 -6.50 -11.00
CA THR A 32 6.33 -6.70 -10.05
C THR A 32 6.60 -5.84 -8.82
N ILE A 33 5.64 -4.97 -8.49
CA ILE A 33 5.75 -4.07 -7.33
C ILE A 33 5.03 -4.73 -6.16
N LEU A 34 5.76 -5.02 -5.08
CA LEU A 34 5.16 -5.40 -3.82
C LEU A 34 4.57 -4.16 -3.12
N LEU A 35 3.26 -4.01 -3.15
CA LEU A 35 2.54 -2.87 -2.61
C LEU A 35 2.06 -3.14 -1.19
N ALA A 36 2.56 -2.35 -0.24
CA ALA A 36 1.99 -2.28 1.10
C ALA A 36 0.56 -1.74 1.06
N ILE A 37 -0.42 -2.50 1.54
CA ILE A 37 -1.84 -2.10 1.53
C ILE A 37 -2.47 -2.27 2.92
N SER A 38 -3.15 -1.23 3.41
CA SER A 38 -3.82 -1.25 4.73
C SER A 38 -5.31 -1.51 4.64
N GLY A 39 -5.91 -1.36 3.45
CA GLY A 39 -7.36 -1.32 3.25
C GLY A 39 -7.95 0.08 3.32
N GLY A 40 -7.18 1.07 3.80
CA GLY A 40 -7.57 2.48 3.80
C GLY A 40 -7.51 3.12 2.41
N VAL A 41 -8.27 4.21 2.24
CA VAL A 41 -8.48 4.89 0.94
C VAL A 41 -7.17 5.22 0.22
N ASP A 42 -6.15 5.74 0.90
CA ASP A 42 -4.89 6.11 0.28
C ASP A 42 -4.20 4.91 -0.39
N SER A 43 -4.13 3.79 0.32
CA SER A 43 -3.49 2.57 -0.18
C SER A 43 -4.28 1.91 -1.31
N VAL A 44 -5.61 1.99 -1.27
CA VAL A 44 -6.51 1.48 -2.31
C VAL A 44 -6.44 2.36 -3.56
N VAL A 45 -6.39 3.68 -3.41
CA VAL A 45 -6.21 4.62 -4.53
C VAL A 45 -4.86 4.38 -5.19
N LEU A 46 -3.78 4.22 -4.42
CA LEU A 46 -2.46 3.90 -4.96
C LEU A 46 -2.46 2.56 -5.73
N ALA A 47 -3.11 1.53 -5.19
CA ALA A 47 -3.27 0.25 -5.89
C ALA A 47 -3.98 0.44 -7.24
N ASN A 48 -5.09 1.18 -7.27
CA ASN A 48 -5.81 1.45 -8.51
C ASN A 48 -4.98 2.31 -9.49
N LEU A 49 -4.23 3.31 -9.01
CA LEU A 49 -3.35 4.13 -9.86
C LEU A 49 -2.24 3.29 -10.51
N LEU A 50 -1.62 2.38 -9.76
CA LEU A 50 -0.61 1.45 -10.29
C LEU A 50 -1.19 0.53 -11.36
N LEU A 51 -2.36 -0.08 -11.08
CA LEU A 51 -3.05 -0.97 -12.01
C LEU A 51 -3.48 -0.23 -13.29
N ASN A 52 -4.11 0.94 -13.14
CA ASN A 52 -4.58 1.75 -14.27
C ASN A 52 -3.44 2.30 -15.10
N ALA A 53 -2.32 2.64 -14.45
CA ALA A 53 -1.13 3.00 -15.17
C ALA A 53 -0.64 1.80 -15.99
N GLY A 54 -0.80 0.57 -15.52
CA GLY A 54 -0.45 -0.70 -16.17
C GLY A 54 0.81 -1.35 -15.57
N PHE A 55 1.04 -1.17 -14.27
CA PHE A 55 2.06 -1.89 -13.52
C PHE A 55 1.51 -3.23 -13.00
N GLN A 56 2.42 -4.19 -12.84
CA GLN A 56 2.12 -5.44 -12.13
C GLN A 56 2.34 -5.20 -10.64
N ILE A 57 1.37 -5.61 -9.81
CA ILE A 57 1.47 -5.46 -8.36
C ILE A 57 1.10 -6.77 -7.65
N GLU A 58 1.74 -6.99 -6.52
CA GLU A 58 1.29 -7.92 -5.49
C GLU A 58 0.99 -7.12 -4.22
N LEU A 59 0.04 -7.59 -3.42
CA LEU A 59 -0.39 -6.89 -2.22
C LEU A 59 0.26 -7.50 -0.98
N ALA A 60 0.79 -6.66 -0.09
CA ALA A 60 1.31 -7.05 1.22
C ALA A 60 0.53 -6.32 2.32
N HIS A 61 -0.26 -7.08 3.07
CA HIS A 61 -1.04 -6.56 4.19
C HIS A 61 -0.61 -7.16 5.53
N VAL A 62 -0.36 -6.28 6.50
CA VAL A 62 -0.08 -6.67 7.88
C VAL A 62 -1.29 -6.37 8.74
N ASN A 63 -1.91 -7.43 9.27
CA ASN A 63 -2.91 -7.33 10.30
C ASN A 63 -2.23 -7.28 11.67
N PHE A 64 -2.19 -6.08 12.26
CA PHE A 64 -1.56 -5.82 13.56
C PHE A 64 -2.36 -6.32 14.76
N GLN A 65 -3.62 -6.74 14.56
CA GLN A 65 -4.51 -7.27 15.60
C GLN A 65 -4.76 -6.31 16.77
N LEU A 66 -4.68 -5.00 16.54
CA LEU A 66 -4.84 -3.97 17.60
C LEU A 66 -6.29 -3.48 17.76
N ARG A 67 -7.18 -3.77 16.82
CA ARG A 67 -8.56 -3.23 16.78
C ARG A 67 -9.64 -4.32 16.71
N GLY A 68 -9.30 -5.55 17.10
CA GLY A 68 -10.22 -6.69 17.08
C GLY A 68 -10.89 -6.88 15.72
N GLU A 69 -12.22 -6.87 15.71
CA GLU A 69 -13.04 -7.06 14.50
C GLU A 69 -12.75 -6.07 13.36
N GLU A 70 -12.34 -4.84 13.66
CA GLU A 70 -11.98 -3.88 12.62
C GLU A 70 -10.74 -4.36 11.85
N SER A 71 -9.75 -4.93 12.54
CA SER A 71 -8.56 -5.50 11.89
C SER A 71 -8.90 -6.72 11.02
N LEU A 72 -9.89 -7.52 11.43
CA LEU A 72 -10.37 -8.65 10.62
C LEU A 72 -11.13 -8.16 9.38
N ARG A 73 -11.93 -7.10 9.51
CA ARG A 73 -12.64 -6.48 8.39
C ARG A 73 -11.70 -5.85 7.36
N ASP A 74 -10.65 -5.16 7.82
CA ASP A 74 -9.63 -4.59 6.94
C ASP A 74 -8.91 -5.69 6.16
N GLU A 75 -8.52 -6.78 6.82
CA GLU A 75 -7.88 -7.94 6.17
C GLU A 75 -8.81 -8.57 5.12
N GLN A 76 -10.07 -8.84 5.48
CA GLN A 76 -11.06 -9.42 4.58
C GLN A 76 -11.30 -8.52 3.36
N PHE A 77 -11.42 -7.21 3.56
CA PHE A 77 -11.56 -6.25 2.48
C PHE A 77 -10.37 -6.31 1.51
N VAL A 78 -9.14 -6.36 2.02
CA VAL A 78 -7.94 -6.47 1.17
C VAL A 78 -7.91 -7.78 0.39
N GLN A 79 -8.27 -8.89 1.03
CA GLN A 79 -8.36 -10.20 0.36
C GLN A 79 -9.40 -10.18 -0.77
N ASP A 80 -10.58 -9.61 -0.53
CA ASP A 80 -11.62 -9.49 -1.54
C ASP A 80 -11.22 -8.54 -2.68
N PHE A 81 -10.58 -7.41 -2.36
CA PHE A 81 -10.04 -6.48 -3.34
C PHE A 81 -9.03 -7.17 -4.28
N ALA A 82 -8.13 -7.99 -3.71
CA ALA A 82 -7.15 -8.76 -4.46
C ALA A 82 -7.81 -9.79 -5.37
N LYS A 83 -8.75 -10.57 -4.80
CA LYS A 83 -9.48 -11.63 -5.51
C LYS A 83 -10.25 -11.08 -6.70
N GLN A 84 -10.95 -9.96 -6.55
CA GLN A 84 -11.71 -9.31 -7.63
C GLN A 84 -10.81 -8.86 -8.80
N ARG A 85 -9.52 -8.63 -8.55
CA ARG A 85 -8.55 -8.14 -9.53
C ARG A 85 -7.53 -9.20 -9.94
N ASN A 86 -7.70 -10.45 -9.49
CA ASN A 86 -6.75 -11.56 -9.70
C ASN A 86 -5.30 -11.22 -9.28
N LEU A 87 -5.14 -10.55 -8.15
CA LEU A 87 -3.83 -10.18 -7.60
C LEU A 87 -3.37 -11.21 -6.55
N VAL A 88 -2.06 -11.45 -6.49
CA VAL A 88 -1.44 -12.16 -5.36
C VAL A 88 -1.57 -11.26 -4.12
N CYS A 89 -2.01 -11.85 -3.01
CA CYS A 89 -2.19 -11.15 -1.74
C CYS A 89 -1.50 -11.92 -0.62
N HIS A 90 -0.44 -11.31 -0.11
CA HIS A 90 0.30 -11.75 1.06
C HIS A 90 -0.36 -11.15 2.29
N ILE A 91 -0.65 -11.99 3.29
CA ILE A 91 -1.26 -11.59 4.55
C ILE A 91 -0.37 -12.05 5.70
N LYS A 92 -0.04 -11.14 6.59
CA LYS A 92 0.65 -11.44 7.84
C LYS A 92 -0.16 -10.93 9.03
N ARG A 93 -0.56 -11.86 9.89
CA ARG A 93 -1.06 -11.54 11.23
C ARG A 93 0.12 -11.52 12.19
N VAL A 94 0.22 -10.49 13.01
CA VAL A 94 1.28 -10.34 14.03
C VAL A 94 0.65 -10.07 15.39
N ASP A 95 1.24 -10.64 16.44
CA ASP A 95 0.89 -10.30 17.82
C ASP A 95 1.67 -9.04 18.23
N THR A 96 1.11 -7.89 17.83
CA THR A 96 1.75 -6.59 18.08
C THR A 96 1.80 -6.27 19.57
N GLN A 97 0.80 -6.70 20.35
CA GLN A 97 0.73 -6.40 21.78
C GLN A 97 1.86 -7.10 22.54
N SER A 98 2.08 -8.40 22.29
CA SER A 98 3.19 -9.14 22.89
C SER A 98 4.54 -8.56 22.47
N PHE A 99 4.69 -8.18 21.20
CA PHE A 99 5.92 -7.55 20.70
C PHE A 99 6.21 -6.22 21.40
N MET A 100 5.20 -5.36 21.56
CA MET A 100 5.33 -4.09 22.28
C MET A 100 5.81 -4.29 23.72
N GLN A 101 5.23 -5.27 24.42
CA GLN A 101 5.60 -5.58 25.81
C GLN A 101 7.03 -6.11 25.92
N GLN A 102 7.44 -7.02 25.04
CA GLN A 102 8.78 -7.61 25.03
C GLN A 102 9.87 -6.58 24.73
N HIS A 103 9.59 -5.64 23.84
CA HIS A 103 10.58 -4.67 23.35
C HIS A 103 10.44 -3.28 23.98
N ASN A 104 9.48 -3.08 24.89
CA ASN A 104 9.15 -1.79 25.51
C ASN A 104 8.95 -0.67 24.46
N MET A 105 8.18 -0.97 23.41
CA MET A 105 7.95 -0.08 22.26
C MET A 105 6.53 0.48 22.24
N GLY A 106 6.39 1.69 21.71
CA GLY A 106 5.08 2.26 21.38
C GLY A 106 4.44 1.59 20.16
N VAL A 107 3.12 1.72 20.02
CA VAL A 107 2.33 1.10 18.93
C VAL A 107 2.89 1.40 17.54
N GLN A 108 3.19 2.67 17.24
CA GLN A 108 3.65 3.09 15.92
C GLN A 108 5.04 2.52 15.59
N GLU A 109 5.93 2.46 16.58
CA GLU A 109 7.28 1.91 16.44
C GLU A 109 7.23 0.40 16.22
N ALA A 110 6.49 -0.33 17.06
CA ALA A 110 6.29 -1.76 16.94
C ALA A 110 5.67 -2.13 15.58
N ALA A 111 4.62 -1.42 15.17
CA ALA A 111 3.98 -1.63 13.88
C ALA A 111 4.93 -1.36 12.70
N ARG A 112 5.82 -0.35 12.82
CA ARG A 112 6.84 -0.07 11.81
C ARG A 112 7.85 -1.22 11.72
N VAL A 113 8.39 -1.67 12.85
CA VAL A 113 9.38 -2.75 12.90
C VAL A 113 8.81 -4.04 12.31
N LEU A 114 7.65 -4.49 12.80
CA LEU A 114 7.00 -5.72 12.33
C LEU A 114 6.68 -5.67 10.83
N ARG A 115 6.27 -4.50 10.33
CA ARG A 115 5.96 -4.31 8.91
C ARG A 115 7.20 -4.47 8.03
N TYR A 116 8.28 -3.77 8.36
CA TYR A 116 9.49 -3.82 7.53
C TYR A 116 10.20 -5.17 7.62
N GLN A 117 10.24 -5.80 8.80
CA GLN A 117 10.77 -7.17 8.94
C GLN A 117 10.05 -8.16 8.03
N TRP A 118 8.72 -8.03 7.91
CA TRP A 118 7.97 -8.91 7.04
C TRP A 118 8.12 -8.56 5.56
N PHE A 119 8.18 -7.27 5.21
CA PHE A 119 8.44 -6.86 3.82
C PHE A 119 9.81 -7.34 3.34
N GLU A 120 10.85 -7.29 4.18
CA GLU A 120 12.16 -7.86 3.88
C GLU A 120 12.10 -9.37 3.64
N ALA A 121 11.22 -10.10 4.32
CA ALA A 121 11.06 -11.55 4.12
C ALA A 121 10.26 -11.92 2.85
N LEU A 122 9.60 -10.95 2.20
CA LEU A 122 8.83 -11.16 0.96
C LEU A 122 9.62 -10.81 -0.32
N MET A 123 10.68 -10.01 -0.19
CA MET A 123 11.54 -9.57 -1.30
C MET A 123 12.69 -10.53 -1.56
#